data_AF-A0A536PA66-F1
#
_entry.id   AF-A0A536PA66-F1
#
_cell.length_a   1.000
_cell.length_b   1.000
_cell.length_c   1.000
_cell.angle_alpha   90.00
_cell.angle_beta   90.00
_cell.angle_gamma   90.00
#
_symmetry.space_group_name_H-M   'P 1'
#
loop_
_entity.id
_entity.type
_entity.pdbx_description
1 polymer ?
#
loop_
_entity_poly.entity_id
_entity_poly.type
_entity_poly.pdbx_seq_one_letter_code
_entity_poly.pdbx_strand_id
1 'polypeptide(L)'
;MPRTAPVRVRTRERGQAIIEYGFLLILVATVVIAVVILAGGQLKALYQDVADEFNFLATTSISGSPTCPDGTPAILRGHKYKCN
;
A
#
# COMPACT_ATOMS: atom_id res chain seq x y z
N MET A 1 38.74 36.97 -52.37
CA MET A 1 38.18 37.25 -51.03
C MET A 1 37.24 36.12 -50.65
N PRO A 2 37.48 35.35 -49.57
CA PRO A 2 36.56 34.30 -49.15
C PRO A 2 35.44 34.86 -48.26
N ARG A 3 34.19 34.51 -48.57
CA ARG A 3 32.99 34.92 -47.83
C ARG A 3 32.73 33.86 -46.74
N THR A 4 32.95 34.21 -45.48
CA THR A 4 32.63 33.32 -44.35
C THR A 4 31.11 33.31 -44.13
N ALA A 5 30.51 32.14 -44.23
CA ALA A 5 29.09 31.95 -43.92
C ALA A 5 28.88 32.02 -42.39
N PRO A 6 27.81 32.68 -41.90
CA PRO A 6 27.55 32.74 -40.47
C PRO A 6 27.16 31.37 -39.93
N VAL A 7 27.94 30.86 -38.97
CA VAL A 7 27.62 29.65 -38.21
C VAL A 7 26.42 29.94 -37.33
N ARG A 8 25.25 29.38 -37.67
CA ARG A 8 24.06 29.39 -36.80
C ARG A 8 24.33 28.51 -35.58
N VAL A 9 24.68 29.12 -34.46
CA VAL A 9 24.71 28.43 -33.17
C VAL A 9 23.26 28.15 -32.77
N ARG A 10 22.84 26.89 -32.86
CA ARG A 10 21.59 26.41 -32.26
C ARG A 10 21.78 26.41 -30.75
N THR A 11 21.25 27.43 -30.07
CA THR A 11 21.10 27.44 -28.63
C THR A 11 20.20 26.27 -28.25
N ARG A 12 20.78 25.16 -27.75
CA ARG A 12 20.01 24.06 -27.15
C ARG A 12 19.33 24.63 -25.92
N GLU A 13 18.01 24.78 -25.97
CA GLU A 13 17.18 25.25 -24.87
C GLU A 13 17.25 24.24 -23.73
N ARG A 14 18.16 24.49 -22.77
CA ARG A 14 18.43 23.59 -21.63
C ARG A 14 17.26 23.47 -20.63
N GLY A 15 16.15 24.18 -20.87
CA GLY A 15 14.96 24.18 -20.00
C GLY A 15 13.83 23.23 -20.43
N GLN A 16 13.76 22.82 -21.70
CA GLN A 16 12.66 21.98 -22.20
C GLN A 16 12.68 20.57 -21.58
N ALA A 17 13.86 20.06 -21.28
CA ALA A 17 14.02 18.72 -20.69
C ALA A 17 13.48 18.62 -19.25
N ILE A 18 13.54 19.69 -18.45
CA ILE A 18 13.18 19.62 -17.02
C ILE A 18 11.69 19.34 -16.82
N ILE A 19 10.83 19.93 -17.67
CA ILE A 19 9.38 19.78 -17.51
C ILE A 19 8.93 18.36 -17.88
N GLU A 20 9.58 17.76 -18.88
CA GLU A 20 9.25 16.42 -19.37
C GLU A 20 9.57 15.37 -18.29
N TYR A 21 10.77 15.45 -17.71
CA TYR A 21 11.14 14.57 -16.60
C TYR A 21 10.36 14.88 -15.31
N GLY A 22 10.02 16.14 -15.05
CA GLY A 22 9.19 16.53 -13.91
C GLY A 22 7.78 15.92 -13.97
N PHE A 23 7.15 15.93 -15.15
CA PHE A 23 5.83 15.32 -15.32
C PHE A 23 5.85 13.80 -15.18
N LEU A 24 6.89 13.13 -15.70
CA LEU A 24 7.09 11.70 -15.51
C LEU A 24 7.26 11.33 -14.02
N LEU A 25 8.01 12.13 -13.26
CA LEU A 25 8.17 11.91 -11.81
C LEU A 25 6.85 12.04 -11.06
N ILE A 26 6.01 13.02 -11.41
CA ILE A 26 4.68 13.18 -10.82
C ILE A 26 3.80 11.97 -11.14
N LEU A 27 3.79 11.51 -12.40
CA LEU A 27 3.00 10.37 -12.82
C LEU A 27 3.42 9.08 -12.10
N VAL A 28 4.73 8.84 -11.98
CA VAL A 28 5.23 7.69 -11.20
C VAL A 28 4.86 7.81 -9.72
N ALA A 29 5.00 9.01 -9.13
CA ALA A 29 4.64 9.24 -7.74
C ALA A 29 3.15 8.98 -7.45
N THR A 30 2.25 9.44 -8.32
CA THR A 30 0.81 9.20 -8.15
C THR A 30 0.47 7.72 -8.25
N VAL A 31 1.08 6.98 -9.19
CA VAL A 31 0.88 5.54 -9.32
C VAL A 31 1.38 4.80 -8.08
N VAL A 32 2.56 5.14 -7.56
CA VAL A 32 3.11 4.51 -6.35
C VAL A 32 2.19 4.76 -5.15
N ILE A 33 1.73 5.99 -4.96
CA ILE A 33 0.79 6.33 -3.86
C ILE A 33 -0.50 5.51 -3.99
N ALA A 34 -1.07 5.40 -5.19
CA ALA A 34 -2.29 4.62 -5.43
C ALA A 34 -2.10 3.14 -5.06
N VAL A 35 -0.98 2.54 -5.45
CA VAL A 35 -0.64 1.15 -5.10
C VAL A 35 -0.52 0.96 -3.59
N VAL A 36 0.15 1.88 -2.89
CA VAL A 36 0.33 1.80 -1.44
C VAL A 36 -1.02 1.88 -0.70
N ILE A 37 -1.93 2.74 -1.14
CA ILE A 37 -3.27 2.86 -0.54
C ILE A 37 -4.07 1.56 -0.71
N LEU A 38 -4.08 1.02 -1.93
CA LEU A 38 -4.77 -0.24 -2.24
C LEU A 38 -4.20 -1.43 -1.46
N ALA A 39 -2.87 -1.53 -1.40
CA ALA A 39 -2.17 -2.57 -0.65
C ALA A 39 -2.43 -2.44 0.86
N GLY A 40 -2.44 -1.22 1.39
CA GLY A 40 -2.70 -0.94 2.80
C GLY A 40 -4.06 -1.44 3.28
N GLY A 41 -5.10 -1.34 2.44
CA GLY A 41 -6.43 -1.90 2.74
C GLY A 41 -6.40 -3.42 2.92
N GLN A 42 -5.69 -4.14 2.05
CA GLN A 42 -5.57 -5.61 2.12
C GLN A 42 -4.74 -6.03 3.34
N LEU A 43 -3.62 -5.34 3.60
CA LEU A 43 -2.77 -5.58 4.76
C LEU A 43 -3.53 -5.39 6.07
N LYS A 44 -4.37 -4.35 6.17
CA LYS A 44 -5.21 -4.11 7.35
C LYS A 44 -6.19 -5.27 7.57
N ALA A 45 -6.83 -5.77 6.52
CA ALA A 45 -7.78 -6.88 6.64
C ALA A 45 -7.09 -8.16 7.14
N LEU A 46 -5.93 -8.50 6.58
CA LEU A 46 -5.15 -9.66 7.01
C LEU A 46 -4.63 -9.51 8.45
N TYR A 47 -4.18 -8.31 8.83
CA TYR A 47 -3.74 -8.06 10.20
C TYR A 47 -4.87 -8.25 11.21
N GLN A 48 -6.10 -7.80 10.89
CA GLN A 48 -7.25 -7.99 11.78
C GLN A 48 -7.61 -9.48 11.93
N ASP A 49 -7.60 -10.27 10.85
CA ASP A 49 -7.89 -11.72 10.93
C ASP A 49 -6.89 -12.45 11.85
N VAL A 50 -5.60 -12.11 11.77
CA VAL A 50 -4.57 -12.70 12.65
C VAL A 50 -4.69 -12.18 14.08
N ALA A 51 -4.97 -10.89 14.28
CA ALA A 51 -5.14 -10.29 15.60
C ALA A 51 -6.34 -10.90 16.34
N ASP A 52 -7.46 -11.09 15.64
CA ASP A 52 -8.66 -11.72 16.19
C ASP A 52 -8.39 -13.16 16.60
N GLU A 53 -7.70 -13.94 15.76
CA GLU A 53 -7.31 -15.31 16.07
C GLU A 53 -6.34 -15.39 17.25
N PHE A 54 -5.36 -14.49 17.31
CA PHE A 54 -4.43 -14.43 18.43
C PHE A 54 -5.12 -14.08 19.75
N ASN A 55 -5.99 -13.06 19.77
CA ASN A 55 -6.73 -12.65 20.97
C ASN A 55 -7.66 -13.76 21.47
N PHE A 56 -8.27 -14.47 20.53
CA PHE A 56 -9.09 -15.63 20.80
C PHE A 56 -8.29 -16.75 21.50
N LEU A 57 -7.13 -17.10 20.97
CA LEU A 57 -6.24 -18.12 21.56
C LEU A 57 -5.70 -17.67 22.91
N ALA A 58 -5.28 -16.41 23.01
CA ALA A 58 -4.80 -15.82 24.26
C ALA A 58 -5.86 -15.91 25.36
N THR A 59 -7.12 -15.55 25.09
CA THR A 59 -8.22 -15.62 26.06
C THR A 59 -8.54 -17.06 26.46
N THR A 60 -8.52 -17.99 25.51
CA THR A 60 -8.78 -19.43 25.74
C THR A 60 -7.74 -20.06 26.67
N SER A 61 -6.48 -19.62 26.60
CA SER A 61 -5.41 -20.15 27.46
C SER A 61 -5.55 -19.77 28.94
N ILE A 62 -6.37 -18.76 29.26
CA ILE A 62 -6.60 -18.26 30.62
C ILE A 62 -7.96 -18.70 31.17
N SER A 63 -8.93 -18.97 30.30
CA SER A 63 -10.32 -19.31 30.67
C SER A 63 -10.74 -20.73 30.31
N GLY A 64 -9.86 -21.52 29.67
CA GLY A 64 -10.07 -22.95 29.36
C GLY A 64 -11.18 -23.24 28.34
N SER A 65 -11.94 -22.22 27.94
CA SER A 65 -13.01 -22.28 26.96
C SER A 65 -13.03 -20.97 26.17
N PRO A 66 -13.00 -21.01 24.84
CA PRO A 66 -13.06 -19.79 24.07
C PRO A 66 -14.42 -19.11 24.20
N THR A 67 -14.46 -17.90 24.74
CA THR A 67 -15.69 -17.10 24.87
C THR A 67 -15.60 -15.83 24.03
N CYS A 68 -16.71 -15.45 23.42
CA CYS A 68 -16.89 -14.22 22.68
C CYS A 68 -16.79 -13.00 23.61
N PRO A 69 -16.63 -11.78 23.06
CA PRO A 69 -16.64 -10.54 23.85
C PRO A 69 -17.90 -10.39 24.72
N ASP A 70 -19.00 -11.01 24.28
CA ASP A 70 -20.30 -11.04 24.97
C ASP A 70 -20.41 -12.15 26.04
N GLY A 71 -19.33 -12.90 26.30
CA GLY A 71 -19.29 -14.00 27.26
C GLY A 71 -19.94 -15.30 26.80
N THR A 72 -20.47 -15.36 25.58
CA THR A 72 -21.02 -16.59 24.98
C THR A 72 -19.91 -17.56 24.56
N PRO A 73 -20.11 -18.88 24.63
CA PRO A 73 -19.10 -19.85 24.18
C PRO A 73 -18.95 -19.76 22.66
N ALA A 74 -17.71 -19.62 22.19
CA ALA A 74 -17.41 -19.63 20.77
C ALA A 74 -17.54 -21.06 20.22
N ILE A 75 -18.23 -21.20 19.09
CA ILE A 75 -18.52 -22.48 18.47
C ILE A 75 -17.49 -22.72 17.36
N LEU A 76 -16.83 -23.89 17.33
CA LEU A 76 -16.01 -24.27 16.17
C LEU A 76 -16.91 -24.40 14.93
N ARG A 77 -16.70 -23.55 13.92
CA ARG A 77 -17.33 -23.67 12.60
C ARG A 77 -16.25 -23.86 11.55
N GLY A 78 -16.00 -25.12 11.20
CA GLY A 78 -14.89 -25.50 10.33
C GLY A 78 -13.57 -25.48 11.10
N HIS A 79 -12.60 -24.72 10.61
CA HIS A 79 -11.26 -24.58 11.20
C HIS A 79 -11.08 -23.26 11.98
N LYS A 80 -12.14 -22.46 12.14
CA LYS A 80 -12.13 -21.24 12.95
C LYS A 80 -13.28 -21.28 13.95
N TYR A 81 -13.04 -20.70 15.13
CA TYR A 81 -14.11 -20.46 16.09
C TYR A 81 -14.91 -19.24 15.66
N LYS A 82 -16.23 -19.34 15.75
CA LYS A 82 -17.15 -18.25 15.41
C LYS A 82 -18.03 -17.94 16.61
N CYS A 83 -18.20 -16.65 16.86
CA CYS A 83 -19.28 -16.13 17.68
C CYS A 83 -20.56 -16.15 16.85
N ASN A 84 -21.67 -16.57 17.47
CA ASN A 84 -22.96 -16.68 16.80
C ASN A 84 -23.61 -15.32 16.60
#